data_AF-X1DES3-F1
#
_entry.id   AF-X1DES3-F1
#
_cell.length_a   1.000
_cell.length_b   1.000
_cell.length_c   1.000
_cell.angle_alpha   90.00
_cell.angle_beta   90.00
_cell.angle_gamma   90.00
#
_symmetry.space_group_name_H-M   'P 1'
#
loop_
_entity.id
_entity.type
_entity.pdbx_description
1 polymer ?
#
loop_
_entity_poly.entity_id
_entity_poly.type
_entity_poly.pdbx_seq_one_letter_code
_entity_poly.pdbx_strand_id
1 'polypeptide(L)'
;VSERKIRAYGVGHLPTHRVKEYCELGSPFSILMELSAVTRKSREELLPFCNTYNVAGIGFSATGRGILTGKYGQDTQFESGDIRNLDPLFQRVKFESALRITAHFAQLAENYGVTPVQMAIRWVLEQPNIICALTGSSKIEHLEENAGASGLTIKRKDLEKLEGFFVKEDRLLVEKDRQIIHSIVNDPLSSNPSQAFNDLIYVMETAVNMDMLSEALVRSVLMELWPLRNKLDGSSLSKLADIQKRLKTLIQETGPRSKKE
;
A
#
# COMPACT_ATOMS: atom_id res chain seq x y z
N VAL A 1 5.46 3.67 -32.20
CA VAL A 1 4.13 4.08 -32.73
C VAL A 1 4.22 4.60 -34.15
N SER A 2 5.12 5.55 -34.46
CA SER A 2 5.33 6.10 -35.81
C SER A 2 5.50 5.05 -36.91
N GLU A 3 6.29 4.00 -36.64
CA GLU A 3 6.49 2.85 -37.54
C GLU A 3 5.32 1.85 -37.58
N ARG A 4 4.21 2.12 -36.88
CA ARG A 4 2.99 1.27 -36.84
C ARG A 4 3.17 -0.16 -36.31
N LYS A 5 4.30 -0.47 -35.67
CA LYS A 5 4.52 -1.77 -34.97
C LYS A 5 3.61 -1.99 -33.76
N ILE A 6 3.16 -0.90 -33.14
CA ILE A 6 2.20 -0.89 -32.02
C ILE A 6 1.17 0.20 -32.27
N ARG A 7 -0.07 0.00 -31.78
CA ARG A 7 -1.15 0.99 -31.88
C ARG A 7 -1.02 2.10 -30.83
N ALA A 8 -0.59 1.74 -29.63
CA ALA A 8 -0.45 2.64 -28.48
C ALA A 8 0.65 2.12 -27.55
N TYR A 9 1.10 2.98 -26.62
CA TYR A 9 1.99 2.60 -25.52
C TYR A 9 1.45 3.17 -24.21
N GLY A 10 1.80 2.55 -23.10
CA GLY A 10 1.50 3.05 -21.76
C GLY A 10 2.76 3.08 -20.90
N VAL A 11 2.64 3.62 -19.70
CA VAL A 11 3.71 3.67 -18.69
C VAL A 11 3.22 3.04 -17.38
N GLY A 12 4.12 2.50 -16.57
CA GLY A 12 3.79 1.85 -15.31
C GLY A 12 5.03 1.54 -14.49
N HIS A 13 4.88 1.40 -13.17
CA HIS A 13 5.99 1.15 -12.23
C HIS A 13 7.12 2.18 -12.32
N LEU A 14 6.79 3.43 -12.64
CA LEU A 14 7.73 4.55 -12.68
C LEU A 14 7.46 5.51 -11.52
N PRO A 15 8.49 6.18 -10.98
CA PRO A 15 8.30 7.30 -10.07
C PRO A 15 7.43 8.40 -10.72
N THR A 16 6.64 9.10 -9.91
CA THR A 16 5.69 10.14 -10.36
C THR A 16 6.33 11.20 -11.26
N HIS A 17 7.55 11.64 -10.95
CA HIS A 17 8.27 12.61 -11.79
C HIS A 17 8.60 12.08 -13.19
N ARG A 18 8.86 10.78 -13.36
CA ARG A 18 9.07 10.15 -14.67
C ARG A 18 7.76 9.95 -15.41
N VAL A 19 6.69 9.59 -14.70
CA VAL A 19 5.35 9.51 -15.31
C VAL A 19 4.97 10.87 -15.89
N LYS A 20 5.17 11.95 -15.12
CA LYS A 20 4.97 13.32 -15.58
C LYS A 20 5.81 13.65 -16.83
N GLU A 21 7.10 13.33 -16.83
CA GLU A 21 7.98 13.54 -17.99
C GLU A 21 7.47 12.80 -19.25
N TYR A 22 7.00 11.55 -19.13
CA TYR A 22 6.38 10.82 -20.24
C TYR A 22 5.10 11.46 -20.75
N CYS A 23 4.28 12.02 -19.85
CA CYS A 23 3.06 12.73 -20.20
C CYS A 23 3.34 14.09 -20.88
N GLU A 24 4.40 14.80 -20.47
CA GLU A 24 4.76 16.11 -21.03
C GLU A 24 5.48 16.01 -22.37
N LEU A 25 6.37 15.03 -22.54
CA LEU A 25 7.17 14.88 -23.76
C LEU A 25 6.54 13.94 -24.79
N GLY A 26 5.62 13.09 -24.35
CA GLY A 26 5.00 12.06 -25.18
C GLY A 26 3.48 12.17 -25.21
N SER A 27 2.84 11.04 -25.51
CA SER A 27 1.39 10.87 -25.44
C SER A 27 1.07 9.41 -25.08
N PRO A 28 1.40 8.97 -23.86
CA PRO A 28 1.06 7.62 -23.42
C PRO A 28 -0.47 7.47 -23.42
N PHE A 29 -0.96 6.34 -23.90
CA PHE A 29 -2.38 6.01 -23.88
C PHE A 29 -2.86 5.71 -22.46
N SER A 30 -2.01 5.08 -21.65
CA SER A 30 -2.39 4.66 -20.29
C SER A 30 -1.26 4.77 -19.26
N ILE A 31 -1.67 4.92 -18.00
CA ILE A 31 -0.83 4.77 -16.81
C ILE A 31 -1.32 3.53 -16.05
N LEU A 32 -0.45 2.54 -15.88
CA LEU A 32 -0.66 1.37 -15.04
C LEU A 32 -0.27 1.71 -13.59
N MET A 33 -1.18 1.49 -12.65
CA MET A 33 -0.99 1.86 -11.24
C MET A 33 -1.57 0.81 -10.28
N GLU A 34 -0.93 0.65 -9.12
CA GLU A 34 -1.52 -0.18 -8.06
C GLU A 34 -2.69 0.58 -7.46
N LEU A 35 -3.89 -0.02 -7.46
CA LEU A 35 -5.07 0.64 -6.93
C LEU A 35 -6.06 -0.38 -6.38
N SER A 36 -6.34 -0.25 -5.08
CA SER A 36 -7.39 -1.01 -4.40
C SER A 36 -7.92 -0.22 -3.22
N ALA A 37 -9.03 -0.68 -2.63
CA ALA A 37 -9.59 -0.05 -1.46
C ALA A 37 -8.65 -0.07 -0.24
N VAL A 38 -7.60 -0.91 -0.22
CA VAL A 38 -6.61 -0.98 0.88
C VAL A 38 -5.26 -0.34 0.52
N THR A 39 -5.02 -0.08 -0.76
CA THR A 39 -3.81 0.59 -1.27
C THR A 39 -4.22 1.75 -2.17
N ARG A 40 -4.31 2.95 -1.57
CA ARG A 40 -4.88 4.14 -2.22
C ARG A 40 -3.84 5.20 -2.63
N LYS A 41 -2.53 4.98 -2.39
CA LYS A 41 -1.46 5.95 -2.71
C LYS A 41 -1.49 6.42 -4.18
N SER A 42 -1.65 5.52 -5.14
CA SER A 42 -1.74 5.88 -6.57
C SER A 42 -2.96 6.74 -6.91
N ARG A 43 -4.04 6.66 -6.12
CA ARG A 43 -5.21 7.54 -6.29
C ARG A 43 -4.84 9.01 -6.06
N GLU A 44 -3.91 9.26 -5.14
CA GLU A 44 -3.44 10.59 -4.79
C GLU A 44 -2.29 11.04 -5.67
N GLU A 45 -1.39 10.12 -6.05
CA GLU A 45 -0.14 10.46 -6.73
C GLU A 45 -0.17 10.33 -8.26
N LEU A 46 -0.92 9.36 -8.81
CA LEU A 46 -0.91 9.03 -10.24
C LEU A 46 -2.22 9.38 -10.94
N LEU A 47 -3.36 9.17 -10.29
CA LEU A 47 -4.67 9.46 -10.87
C LEU A 47 -4.86 10.94 -11.27
N PRO A 48 -4.28 11.94 -10.55
CA PRO A 48 -4.32 13.33 -11.01
C PRO A 48 -3.64 13.54 -12.37
N PHE A 49 -2.63 12.74 -12.73
CA PHE A 49 -2.01 12.80 -14.06
C PHE A 49 -2.96 12.29 -15.14
N CYS A 50 -3.73 11.22 -14.88
CA CYS A 50 -4.79 10.77 -15.79
C CYS A 50 -5.77 11.90 -16.12
N ASN A 51 -6.21 12.64 -15.09
CA ASN A 51 -7.11 13.77 -15.26
C ASN A 51 -6.45 14.93 -16.03
N THR A 52 -5.21 15.28 -15.67
CA THR A 52 -4.52 16.46 -16.19
C THR A 52 -4.10 16.29 -17.65
N TYR A 53 -3.59 15.10 -18.01
CA TYR A 53 -3.05 14.82 -19.34
C TYR A 53 -4.02 14.05 -20.24
N ASN A 54 -5.25 13.80 -19.78
CA ASN A 54 -6.25 13.00 -20.50
C ASN A 54 -5.72 11.61 -20.90
N VAL A 55 -5.10 10.93 -19.93
CA VAL A 55 -4.49 9.60 -20.09
C VAL A 55 -5.33 8.58 -19.33
N ALA A 56 -5.56 7.41 -19.92
CA ALA A 56 -6.36 6.38 -19.26
C ALA A 56 -5.63 5.77 -18.06
N GLY A 57 -6.33 5.54 -16.96
CA GLY A 57 -5.80 4.78 -15.84
C GLY A 57 -6.14 3.29 -15.96
N ILE A 58 -5.17 2.43 -15.65
CA ILE A 58 -5.34 0.99 -15.52
C ILE A 58 -4.94 0.60 -14.11
N GLY A 59 -5.90 0.16 -13.29
CA GLY A 59 -5.66 -0.24 -11.90
C GLY A 59 -5.34 -1.72 -11.80
N PHE A 60 -4.18 -2.10 -11.28
CA PHE A 60 -3.87 -3.50 -10.94
C PHE A 60 -3.99 -3.73 -9.44
N SER A 61 -4.02 -5.01 -9.04
CA SER A 61 -4.20 -5.44 -7.65
C SER A 61 -5.56 -5.03 -7.07
N ALA A 62 -6.62 -5.02 -7.87
CA ALA A 62 -7.93 -4.49 -7.47
C ALA A 62 -8.52 -5.13 -6.19
N THR A 63 -8.18 -6.39 -5.91
CA THR A 63 -8.58 -7.12 -4.70
C THR A 63 -7.59 -7.02 -3.54
N GLY A 64 -6.59 -6.13 -3.63
CA GLY A 64 -5.55 -5.95 -2.61
C GLY A 64 -4.76 -7.24 -2.35
N ARG A 65 -4.28 -7.89 -3.42
CA ARG A 65 -3.55 -9.18 -3.35
C ARG A 65 -4.36 -10.27 -2.62
N GLY A 66 -5.68 -10.24 -2.80
CA GLY A 66 -6.63 -11.19 -2.23
C GLY A 66 -7.24 -10.77 -0.89
N ILE A 67 -6.78 -9.69 -0.24
CA ILE A 67 -7.30 -9.31 1.08
C ILE A 67 -8.77 -8.91 1.07
N LEU A 68 -9.24 -8.30 -0.02
CA LEU A 68 -10.62 -7.88 -0.20
C LEU A 68 -11.56 -9.04 -0.57
N THR A 69 -11.04 -10.27 -0.69
CA THR A 69 -11.87 -11.47 -0.93
C THR A 69 -12.61 -11.94 0.33
N GLY A 70 -12.21 -11.46 1.51
CA GLY A 70 -12.73 -11.94 2.80
C GLY A 70 -12.11 -13.26 3.29
N LYS A 71 -11.12 -13.82 2.58
CA LYS A 71 -10.50 -15.11 2.94
C LYS A 71 -9.47 -15.04 4.06
N TYR A 72 -8.97 -13.85 4.39
CA TYR A 72 -7.99 -13.68 5.46
C TYR A 72 -8.68 -13.18 6.73
N GLY A 73 -8.29 -13.76 7.87
CA GLY A 73 -8.60 -13.25 9.21
C GLY A 73 -7.33 -12.82 9.96
N GLN A 74 -7.51 -12.40 11.21
CA GLN A 74 -6.42 -11.89 12.06
C GLN A 74 -5.28 -12.90 12.27
N ASP A 75 -5.59 -14.19 12.34
CA ASP A 75 -4.63 -15.27 12.59
C ASP A 75 -4.03 -15.86 11.29
N THR A 76 -4.27 -15.22 10.13
CA THR A 76 -3.79 -15.73 8.84
C THR A 76 -2.26 -15.83 8.83
N GLN A 77 -1.76 -17.02 8.50
CA GLN A 77 -0.35 -17.27 8.27
C GLN A 77 -0.13 -17.62 6.79
N PHE A 78 0.99 -17.18 6.22
CA PHE A 78 1.37 -17.52 4.86
C PHE A 78 2.50 -18.56 4.88
N GLU A 79 2.54 -19.40 3.86
CA GLU A 79 3.61 -20.39 3.72
C GLU A 79 4.97 -19.72 3.56
N SER A 80 6.04 -20.44 3.92
CA SER A 80 7.40 -19.95 3.73
C SER A 80 7.66 -19.69 2.24
N GLY A 81 8.24 -18.52 1.93
CA GLY A 81 8.49 -18.08 0.55
C GLY A 81 7.35 -17.29 -0.10
N ASP A 82 6.18 -17.21 0.55
CA ASP A 82 5.11 -16.33 0.07
C ASP A 82 5.49 -14.85 0.22
N ILE A 83 5.33 -14.07 -0.85
CA ILE A 83 5.69 -12.64 -0.88
C ILE A 83 4.92 -11.81 0.16
N ARG A 84 3.73 -12.27 0.59
CA ARG A 84 2.90 -11.57 1.59
C ARG A 84 3.55 -11.54 2.96
N ASN A 85 4.46 -12.45 3.26
CA ASN A 85 5.28 -12.39 4.47
C ASN A 85 6.19 -11.15 4.52
N LEU A 86 6.49 -10.55 3.37
CA LEU A 86 7.35 -9.37 3.25
C LEU A 86 6.59 -8.11 2.79
N ASP A 87 5.32 -8.26 2.39
CA ASP A 87 4.52 -7.15 1.87
C ASP A 87 3.97 -6.31 3.02
N PRO A 88 4.27 -4.99 3.11
CA PRO A 88 3.82 -4.12 4.19
C PRO A 88 2.30 -4.09 4.38
N LEU A 89 1.51 -4.38 3.35
CA LEU A 89 0.05 -4.48 3.46
C LEU A 89 -0.40 -5.59 4.43
N PHE A 90 0.40 -6.65 4.56
CA PHE A 90 0.12 -7.82 5.39
C PHE A 90 0.84 -7.78 6.74
N GLN A 91 1.38 -6.62 7.11
CA GLN A 91 2.12 -6.45 8.36
C GLN A 91 1.34 -5.57 9.35
N ARG A 92 1.32 -6.01 10.61
CA ARG A 92 0.89 -5.23 11.78
C ARG A 92 -0.43 -4.48 11.55
N VAL A 93 -0.44 -3.18 11.84
CA VAL A 93 -1.63 -2.32 11.82
C VAL A 93 -2.15 -2.03 10.42
N LYS A 94 -1.32 -2.15 9.38
CA LYS A 94 -1.77 -2.08 7.98
C LYS A 94 -2.65 -3.27 7.65
N PHE A 95 -2.27 -4.47 8.09
CA PHE A 95 -3.10 -5.66 7.91
C PHE A 95 -4.42 -5.54 8.67
N GLU A 96 -4.39 -5.09 9.94
CA GLU A 96 -5.61 -4.85 10.70
C GLU A 96 -6.54 -3.83 10.05
N SER A 97 -5.99 -2.73 9.54
CA SER A 97 -6.72 -1.70 8.78
C SER A 97 -7.36 -2.30 7.53
N ALA A 98 -6.59 -3.08 6.76
CA ALA A 98 -7.09 -3.76 5.58
C ALA A 98 -8.20 -4.76 5.90
N LEU A 99 -8.13 -5.51 7.00
CA LEU A 99 -9.22 -6.38 7.45
C LEU A 99 -10.50 -5.61 7.81
N ARG A 100 -10.38 -4.43 8.46
CA ARG A 100 -11.54 -3.56 8.73
C ARG A 100 -12.17 -3.03 7.44
N ILE A 101 -11.34 -2.65 6.47
CA ILE A 101 -11.81 -2.25 5.13
C ILE A 101 -12.51 -3.41 4.44
N THR A 102 -11.93 -4.62 4.46
CA THR A 102 -12.54 -5.83 3.90
C THR A 102 -13.90 -6.12 4.52
N ALA A 103 -14.03 -6.03 5.85
CA ALA A 103 -15.32 -6.24 6.52
C ALA A 103 -16.38 -5.22 6.06
N HIS A 104 -15.99 -3.95 5.89
CA HIS A 104 -16.89 -2.91 5.39
C HIS A 104 -17.32 -3.17 3.93
N PHE A 105 -16.39 -3.65 3.09
CA PHE A 105 -16.68 -4.03 1.70
C PHE A 105 -17.58 -5.25 1.61
N ALA A 106 -17.40 -6.24 2.48
CA ALA A 106 -18.28 -7.41 2.55
C ALA A 106 -19.72 -6.99 2.89
N GLN A 107 -19.90 -6.14 3.91
CA GLN A 107 -21.23 -5.63 4.27
C GLN A 107 -21.86 -4.81 3.14
N LEU A 108 -21.06 -4.01 2.42
CA LEU A 108 -21.56 -3.27 1.27
C LEU A 108 -21.94 -4.20 0.12
N ALA A 109 -21.15 -5.25 -0.15
CA ALA A 109 -21.42 -6.23 -1.19
C ALA A 109 -22.76 -6.95 -0.95
N GLU A 110 -23.06 -7.33 0.30
CA GLU A 110 -24.34 -7.92 0.70
C GLU A 110 -25.54 -7.04 0.31
N ASN A 111 -25.45 -5.72 0.55
CA ASN A 111 -26.51 -4.77 0.22
C ASN A 111 -26.82 -4.69 -1.29
N TYR A 112 -25.87 -5.11 -2.13
CA TYR A 112 -25.98 -5.11 -3.59
C TYR A 112 -26.21 -6.52 -4.15
N GLY A 113 -26.21 -7.56 -3.31
CA GLY A 113 -26.34 -8.95 -3.74
C GLY A 113 -25.16 -9.43 -4.59
N VAL A 114 -23.96 -8.91 -4.33
CA VAL A 114 -22.73 -9.22 -5.09
C VAL A 114 -21.64 -9.75 -4.17
N THR A 115 -20.56 -10.27 -4.72
CA THR A 115 -19.45 -10.77 -3.91
C THR A 115 -18.53 -9.63 -3.44
N PRO A 116 -17.77 -9.80 -2.33
CA PRO A 116 -16.77 -8.82 -1.92
C PRO A 116 -15.72 -8.52 -3.00
N VAL A 117 -15.36 -9.54 -3.80
CA VAL A 117 -14.46 -9.42 -4.94
C VAL A 117 -15.02 -8.47 -6.00
N GLN A 118 -16.29 -8.67 -6.36
CA GLN A 118 -16.97 -7.81 -7.33
C GLN A 118 -17.09 -6.37 -6.82
N MET A 119 -17.40 -6.18 -5.53
CA MET A 119 -17.47 -4.86 -4.91
C MET A 119 -16.10 -4.15 -4.93
N ALA A 120 -15.02 -4.88 -4.61
CA ALA A 120 -13.65 -4.35 -4.65
C ALA A 120 -13.22 -3.91 -6.06
N ILE A 121 -13.44 -4.78 -7.06
CA ILE A 121 -13.14 -4.46 -8.46
C ILE A 121 -13.99 -3.29 -8.93
N ARG A 122 -15.28 -3.29 -8.60
CA ARG A 122 -16.18 -2.20 -8.99
C ARG A 122 -15.73 -0.87 -8.39
N TRP A 123 -15.32 -0.83 -7.13
CA TRP A 123 -14.81 0.39 -6.50
C TRP A 123 -13.60 0.99 -7.25
N VAL A 124 -12.71 0.13 -7.79
CA VAL A 124 -11.59 0.59 -8.64
C VAL A 124 -12.11 1.19 -9.95
N LEU A 125 -13.12 0.58 -10.57
CA LEU A 125 -13.74 1.09 -11.79
C LEU A 125 -14.58 2.37 -11.58
N GLU A 126 -14.99 2.68 -10.34
CA GLU A 126 -15.66 3.94 -10.00
C GLU A 126 -14.67 5.12 -9.89
N GLN A 127 -13.36 4.87 -9.88
CA GLN A 127 -12.37 5.94 -9.80
C GLN A 127 -12.29 6.71 -11.13
N PRO A 128 -12.13 8.05 -11.09
CA PRO A 128 -12.13 8.87 -12.29
C PRO A 128 -11.00 8.45 -13.25
N ASN A 129 -11.31 8.38 -14.55
CA ASN A 129 -10.38 8.00 -15.62
C ASN A 129 -9.78 6.58 -15.54
N ILE A 130 -10.22 5.73 -14.59
CA ILE A 130 -9.91 4.30 -14.66
C ILE A 130 -10.80 3.66 -15.72
N ILE A 131 -10.18 3.13 -16.79
CA ILE A 131 -10.90 2.44 -17.87
C ILE A 131 -10.87 0.92 -17.71
N CYS A 132 -9.97 0.40 -16.89
CA CYS A 132 -9.75 -1.02 -16.71
C CYS A 132 -9.20 -1.31 -15.32
N ALA A 133 -9.81 -2.31 -14.66
CA ALA A 133 -9.25 -2.96 -13.48
C ALA A 133 -8.65 -4.30 -13.93
N LEU A 134 -7.35 -4.49 -13.76
CA LEU A 134 -6.68 -5.74 -14.06
C LEU A 134 -6.94 -6.74 -12.94
N THR A 135 -7.57 -7.85 -13.32
CA THR A 135 -7.91 -8.96 -12.42
C THR A 135 -7.20 -10.22 -12.90
N GLY A 136 -6.39 -10.82 -12.03
CA GLY A 136 -5.76 -12.12 -12.31
C GLY A 136 -6.68 -13.28 -11.95
N SER A 137 -6.70 -14.33 -12.78
CA SER A 137 -7.36 -15.59 -12.43
C SER A 137 -6.68 -16.77 -13.12
N SER A 138 -6.58 -17.90 -12.43
CA SER A 138 -6.21 -19.21 -12.98
C SER A 138 -7.38 -20.18 -13.12
N LYS A 139 -8.59 -19.75 -12.74
CA LYS A 139 -9.82 -20.55 -12.73
C LYS A 139 -10.96 -19.81 -13.44
N ILE A 140 -11.80 -20.54 -14.17
CA ILE A 140 -12.89 -19.94 -14.94
C ILE A 140 -13.90 -19.28 -14.00
N GLU A 141 -14.21 -19.91 -12.86
CA GLU A 141 -15.23 -19.41 -11.94
C GLU A 141 -14.84 -18.05 -11.34
N HIS A 142 -13.55 -17.86 -11.02
CA HIS A 142 -13.04 -16.56 -10.57
C HIS A 142 -12.99 -15.53 -11.71
N LEU A 143 -12.78 -15.96 -12.96
CA LEU A 143 -12.83 -15.04 -14.11
C LEU A 143 -14.25 -14.52 -14.32
N GLU A 144 -15.24 -15.41 -14.23
CA GLU A 144 -16.67 -15.07 -14.32
C GLU A 144 -17.09 -14.15 -13.17
N GLU A 145 -16.67 -14.46 -11.93
CA GLU A 145 -16.88 -13.59 -10.76
C GLU A 145 -16.32 -12.19 -11.01
N ASN A 146 -15.05 -12.08 -11.42
CA ASN A 146 -14.39 -10.80 -11.70
C ASN A 146 -15.11 -10.01 -12.80
N ALA A 147 -15.51 -10.68 -13.88
CA ALA A 147 -16.21 -10.04 -15.01
C ALA A 147 -17.56 -9.45 -14.58
N GLY A 148 -18.26 -10.11 -13.66
CA GLY A 148 -19.53 -9.64 -13.08
C GLY A 148 -19.45 -8.26 -12.41
N ALA A 149 -18.25 -7.79 -12.02
CA ALA A 149 -18.06 -6.45 -11.47
C ALA A 149 -18.36 -5.32 -12.47
N SER A 150 -18.21 -5.57 -13.79
CA SER A 150 -18.29 -4.53 -14.83
C SER A 150 -19.69 -3.92 -14.96
N GLY A 151 -20.74 -4.71 -14.71
CA GLY A 151 -22.14 -4.29 -14.80
C GLY A 151 -22.69 -3.63 -13.53
N LEU A 152 -21.90 -3.59 -12.46
CA LEU A 152 -22.34 -3.02 -11.19
C LEU A 152 -22.27 -1.50 -11.22
N THR A 153 -23.07 -0.84 -10.38
CA THR A 153 -22.99 0.60 -10.13
C THR A 153 -23.18 0.83 -8.65
N ILE A 154 -22.20 1.49 -8.01
CA ILE A 154 -22.29 1.81 -6.59
C ILE A 154 -23.03 3.15 -6.46
N LYS A 155 -24.06 3.20 -5.63
CA LYS A 155 -24.80 4.45 -5.40
C LYS A 155 -23.86 5.51 -4.82
N ARG A 156 -23.99 6.75 -5.29
CA ARG A 156 -23.16 7.88 -4.86
C ARG A 156 -23.10 8.03 -3.33
N LYS A 157 -24.24 7.88 -2.65
CA LYS A 157 -24.33 7.92 -1.19
C LYS A 157 -23.47 6.88 -0.49
N ASP A 158 -23.33 5.69 -1.07
CA ASP A 158 -22.50 4.62 -0.48
C ASP A 158 -21.01 4.83 -0.77
N LEU A 159 -20.67 5.37 -1.94
CA LEU A 159 -19.31 5.86 -2.21
C LEU A 159 -18.92 6.96 -1.21
N GLU A 160 -19.77 7.95 -0.95
CA GLU A 160 -19.52 9.02 0.03
C GLU A 160 -19.31 8.47 1.45
N LYS A 161 -20.08 7.46 1.87
CA LYS A 161 -19.86 6.78 3.15
C LYS A 161 -18.51 6.07 3.19
N LEU A 162 -18.13 5.38 2.12
CA LEU A 162 -16.81 4.73 2.01
C LEU A 162 -15.69 5.75 2.14
N GLU A 163 -15.79 6.91 1.46
CA GLU A 163 -14.81 7.99 1.58
C GLU A 163 -14.70 8.50 3.03
N GLY A 164 -15.85 8.73 3.69
CA GLY A 164 -15.88 9.12 5.10
C GLY A 164 -15.28 8.06 6.04
N PHE A 165 -15.44 6.78 5.71
CA PHE A 165 -14.82 5.67 6.44
C PHE A 165 -13.30 5.61 6.21
N PHE A 166 -12.83 5.72 4.97
CA PHE A 166 -11.40 5.74 4.65
C PHE A 166 -10.65 6.85 5.38
N VAL A 167 -11.21 8.06 5.43
CA VAL A 167 -10.60 9.18 6.17
C VAL A 167 -10.42 8.87 7.66
N LYS A 168 -11.39 8.18 8.28
CA LYS A 168 -11.29 7.78 9.69
C LYS A 168 -10.25 6.68 9.89
N GLU A 169 -10.26 5.70 8.99
CA GLU A 169 -9.33 4.56 9.03
C GLU A 169 -7.88 5.02 8.82
N ASP A 170 -7.63 5.93 7.88
CA ASP A 170 -6.29 6.48 7.63
C ASP A 170 -5.75 7.26 8.83
N ARG A 171 -6.62 8.04 9.50
CA ARG A 171 -6.23 8.73 10.73
C ARG A 171 -5.88 7.75 11.85
N LEU A 172 -6.67 6.69 12.01
CA LEU A 172 -6.41 5.65 13.00
C LEU A 172 -5.10 4.92 12.69
N LEU A 173 -4.86 4.59 11.42
CA LEU A 173 -3.63 3.93 10.98
C LEU A 173 -2.41 4.80 11.29
N VAL A 174 -2.43 6.08 10.93
CA VAL A 174 -1.35 7.04 11.23
C VAL A 174 -1.09 7.14 12.74
N GLU A 175 -2.13 7.22 13.56
CA GLU A 175 -1.98 7.27 15.02
C GLU A 175 -1.33 6.00 15.56
N LYS A 176 -1.80 4.83 15.14
CA LYS A 176 -1.22 3.55 15.55
C LYS A 176 0.23 3.39 15.08
N ASP A 177 0.53 3.74 13.83
CA ASP A 177 1.88 3.71 13.29
C ASP A 177 2.83 4.60 14.11
N ARG A 178 2.40 5.82 14.48
CA ARG A 178 3.18 6.71 15.38
C ARG A 178 3.45 6.08 16.73
N GLN A 179 2.43 5.49 17.35
CA GLN A 179 2.56 4.84 18.66
C GLN A 179 3.54 3.66 18.60
N ILE A 180 3.45 2.84 17.55
CA ILE A 180 4.36 1.69 17.36
C ILE A 180 5.79 2.16 17.10
N ILE A 181 5.99 3.14 16.21
CA ILE A 181 7.32 3.73 15.98
C ILE A 181 7.88 4.25 17.30
N HIS A 182 7.09 5.01 18.05
CA HIS A 182 7.51 5.58 19.33
C HIS A 182 7.92 4.49 20.32
N SER A 183 7.13 3.42 20.46
CA SER A 183 7.46 2.29 21.33
C SER A 183 8.75 1.60 20.88
N ILE A 184 8.85 1.22 19.60
CA ILE A 184 10.03 0.51 19.07
C ILE A 184 11.31 1.31 19.27
N VAL A 185 11.31 2.63 19.14
CA VAL A 185 12.55 3.42 19.27
C VAL A 185 12.89 3.84 20.70
N ASN A 186 11.93 3.77 21.65
CA ASN A 186 12.15 4.21 23.03
C ASN A 186 12.23 3.07 24.05
N ASP A 187 11.55 1.95 23.80
CA ASP A 187 11.50 0.81 24.72
C ASP A 187 12.63 -0.19 24.40
N PRO A 188 13.01 -1.09 25.34
CA PRO A 188 13.96 -2.16 25.03
C PRO A 188 13.48 -3.03 23.86
N LEU A 189 14.36 -3.28 22.89
CA LEU A 189 14.06 -4.21 21.79
C LEU A 189 13.77 -5.62 22.31
N SER A 190 13.05 -6.40 21.50
CA SER A 190 12.84 -7.83 21.75
C SER A 190 14.18 -8.55 21.98
N SER A 191 14.19 -9.49 22.92
CA SER A 191 15.32 -10.40 23.12
C SER A 191 15.48 -11.41 21.97
N ASN A 192 14.48 -11.53 21.09
CA ASN A 192 14.58 -12.28 19.84
C ASN A 192 15.20 -11.38 18.74
N PRO A 193 16.41 -11.70 18.24
CA PRO A 193 17.09 -10.87 17.25
C PRO A 193 16.33 -10.70 15.93
N SER A 194 15.58 -11.72 15.52
CA SER A 194 14.76 -11.67 14.30
C SER A 194 13.58 -10.72 14.44
N GLN A 195 12.92 -10.74 15.60
CA GLN A 195 11.85 -9.80 15.90
C GLN A 195 12.38 -8.36 15.95
N ALA A 196 13.48 -8.15 16.68
CA ALA A 196 14.12 -6.84 16.79
C ALA A 196 14.56 -6.29 15.42
N PHE A 197 15.12 -7.13 14.54
CA PHE A 197 15.46 -6.74 13.18
C PHE A 197 14.21 -6.28 12.40
N ASN A 198 13.12 -7.06 12.44
CA ASN A 198 11.87 -6.75 11.74
C ASN A 198 11.20 -5.48 12.30
N ASP A 199 11.30 -5.23 13.61
CA ASP A 199 10.82 -3.99 14.24
C ASP A 199 11.55 -2.76 13.67
N LEU A 200 12.88 -2.82 13.50
CA LEU A 200 13.66 -1.71 12.96
C LEU A 200 13.41 -1.48 11.47
N ILE A 201 13.23 -2.54 10.67
CA ILE A 201 12.78 -2.43 9.27
C ILE A 201 11.43 -1.72 9.21
N TYR A 202 10.46 -2.16 10.03
CA TYR A 202 9.14 -1.54 10.09
C TYR A 202 9.21 -0.05 10.44
N VAL A 203 10.04 0.34 11.42
CA VAL A 203 10.23 1.76 11.78
C VAL A 203 10.74 2.56 10.58
N MET A 204 11.77 2.06 9.88
CA MET A 204 12.35 2.75 8.74
C MET A 204 11.34 2.93 7.59
N GLU A 205 10.67 1.87 7.20
CA GLU A 205 9.68 1.91 6.11
C GLU A 205 8.49 2.79 6.45
N THR A 206 7.99 2.68 7.68
CA THR A 206 6.81 3.43 8.12
C THR A 206 7.15 4.91 8.31
N ALA A 207 8.31 5.23 8.87
CA ALA A 207 8.77 6.61 9.02
C ALA A 207 8.97 7.32 7.67
N VAL A 208 9.45 6.63 6.63
CA VAL A 208 9.52 7.19 5.27
C VAL A 208 8.13 7.42 4.71
N ASN A 209 7.22 6.45 4.84
CA ASN A 209 5.85 6.59 4.35
C ASN A 209 5.06 7.70 5.03
N MET A 210 5.46 8.09 6.25
CA MET A 210 4.84 9.16 7.03
C MET A 210 5.58 10.49 6.92
N ASP A 211 6.54 10.61 6.00
CA ASP A 211 7.42 11.77 5.81
C ASP A 211 8.18 12.19 7.08
N MET A 212 8.38 11.26 8.02
CA MET A 212 9.18 11.49 9.23
C MET A 212 10.67 11.40 8.95
N LEU A 213 11.07 10.58 7.97
CA LEU A 213 12.45 10.43 7.52
C LEU A 213 12.50 10.44 5.98
N SER A 214 13.58 11.00 5.43
CA SER A 214 13.82 10.90 3.98
C SER A 214 14.40 9.53 3.60
N GLU A 215 14.14 9.09 2.37
CA GLU A 215 14.71 7.86 1.83
C GLU A 215 16.25 7.84 1.90
N ALA A 216 16.90 8.98 1.70
CA ALA A 216 18.35 9.11 1.77
C ALA A 216 18.90 8.79 3.17
N LEU A 217 18.23 9.31 4.22
CA LEU A 217 18.61 9.04 5.61
C LEU A 217 18.39 7.56 5.94
N VAL A 218 17.22 7.01 5.61
CA VAL A 218 16.92 5.60 5.85
C VAL A 218 17.84 4.67 5.10
N ARG A 219 18.21 4.97 3.84
CA ARG A 219 19.15 4.17 3.06
C ARG A 219 20.48 3.98 3.79
N SER A 220 20.98 5.03 4.45
CA SER A 220 22.23 4.94 5.22
C SER A 220 22.13 3.95 6.39
N VAL A 221 21.01 3.98 7.12
CA VAL A 221 20.76 3.07 8.25
C VAL A 221 20.49 1.64 7.77
N LEU A 222 19.72 1.50 6.69
CA LEU A 222 19.41 0.21 6.08
C LEU A 222 20.68 -0.51 5.62
N MET A 223 21.66 0.21 5.08
CA MET A 223 22.95 -0.40 4.68
C MET A 223 23.73 -1.01 5.85
N GLU A 224 23.54 -0.51 7.07
CA GLU A 224 24.12 -1.07 8.30
C GLU A 224 23.30 -2.24 8.86
N LEU A 225 21.97 -2.13 8.78
CA LEU A 225 21.05 -3.16 9.27
C LEU A 225 21.05 -4.40 8.37
N TRP A 226 20.95 -4.20 7.05
CA TRP A 226 20.67 -5.25 6.05
C TRP A 226 21.65 -6.43 6.09
N PRO A 227 22.97 -6.26 6.29
CA PRO A 227 23.91 -7.38 6.43
C PRO A 227 23.61 -8.31 7.61
N LEU A 228 22.99 -7.81 8.68
CA LEU A 228 22.68 -8.61 9.88
C LEU A 228 21.65 -9.71 9.61
N ARG A 229 20.82 -9.58 8.56
CA ARG A 229 19.78 -10.56 8.20
C ARG A 229 20.32 -11.98 8.00
N ASN A 230 21.59 -12.12 7.63
CA ASN A 230 22.23 -13.41 7.36
C ASN A 230 22.62 -14.16 8.64
N LYS A 231 22.71 -13.45 9.79
CA LYS A 231 23.11 -14.04 11.07
C LYS A 231 22.49 -13.24 12.23
N LEU A 232 21.23 -13.55 12.54
CA LEU A 232 20.47 -12.93 13.62
C LEU A 232 20.54 -13.81 14.88
N ASP A 233 21.60 -13.62 15.67
CA ASP A 233 21.83 -14.28 16.95
C ASP A 233 22.04 -13.27 18.08
N GLY A 234 22.29 -13.74 19.31
CA GLY A 234 22.49 -12.88 20.47
C GLY A 234 23.62 -11.85 20.31
N SER A 235 24.62 -12.11 19.48
CA SER A 235 25.72 -11.16 19.20
C SER A 235 25.25 -9.96 18.36
N SER A 236 24.12 -10.09 17.66
CA SER A 236 23.53 -9.02 16.85
C SER A 236 22.76 -8.00 17.68
N LEU A 237 22.29 -8.36 18.87
CA LEU A 237 21.43 -7.52 19.71
C LEU A 237 22.07 -6.16 20.03
N SER A 238 23.37 -6.12 20.33
CA SER A 238 24.07 -4.85 20.58
C SER A 238 24.05 -3.93 19.36
N LYS A 239 24.28 -4.47 18.16
CA LYS A 239 24.25 -3.69 16.91
C LYS A 239 22.84 -3.20 16.59
N LEU A 240 21.82 -4.03 16.79
CA LEU A 240 20.42 -3.64 16.64
C LEU A 240 20.04 -2.52 17.61
N ALA A 241 20.49 -2.57 18.87
CA ALA A 241 20.27 -1.51 19.85
C ALA A 241 20.97 -0.19 19.45
N ASP A 242 22.15 -0.24 18.85
CA ASP A 242 22.82 0.98 18.37
C ASP A 242 22.10 1.59 17.15
N ILE A 243 21.60 0.75 16.24
CA ILE A 243 20.75 1.17 15.13
C ILE A 243 19.45 1.81 15.65
N GLN A 244 18.82 1.21 16.66
CA GLN A 244 17.62 1.75 17.33
C GLN A 244 17.88 3.16 17.90
N LYS A 245 18.98 3.36 18.65
CA LYS A 245 19.36 4.68 19.18
C LYS A 245 19.55 5.71 18.08
N ARG A 246 20.14 5.30 16.95
CA ARG A 246 20.33 6.19 15.80
C ARG A 246 19.00 6.56 15.16
N LEU A 247 18.10 5.59 14.95
CA LEU A 247 16.75 5.86 14.42
C LEU A 247 15.97 6.79 15.35
N LYS A 248 16.05 6.59 16.67
CA LYS A 248 15.46 7.50 17.67
C LYS A 248 15.98 8.93 17.48
N THR A 249 17.29 9.10 17.39
CA THR A 249 17.93 10.42 17.22
C THR A 249 17.44 11.10 15.93
N LEU A 250 17.48 10.37 14.81
CA LEU A 250 17.02 10.90 13.52
C LEU A 250 15.56 11.34 13.58
N ILE A 251 14.67 10.51 14.12
CA ILE A 251 13.23 10.83 14.23
C ILE A 251 12.98 12.04 15.15
N GLN A 252 13.79 12.23 16.20
CA GLN A 252 13.69 13.39 17.08
C GLN A 252 14.19 14.68 16.41
N GLU A 253 15.22 14.60 15.58
CA GLU A 253 15.79 15.74 14.86
C GLU A 253 14.94 16.19 13.66
N THR A 254 14.30 15.24 12.97
CA THR A 254 13.45 15.49 11.80
C THR A 254 11.97 15.60 12.11
N GLY A 255 11.55 15.19 13.31
CA GLY A 255 10.18 15.33 13.79
C GLY A 255 9.68 16.77 13.63
N PRO A 256 8.36 17.00 13.50
CA PRO A 256 7.85 18.33 13.29
C PRO A 256 8.40 19.24 14.37
N ARG A 257 9.33 20.15 14.02
CA ARG A 257 9.60 21.32 14.84
C ARG A 257 8.22 21.89 15.06
N SER A 258 7.77 21.91 16.32
CA SER A 258 6.55 22.62 16.68
C SER A 258 6.60 23.93 15.91
N LYS A 259 5.62 24.20 15.05
CA LYS A 259 5.34 25.56 14.62
C LYS A 259 4.99 26.30 15.90
N LYS A 260 6.01 26.71 16.65
CA LYS A 260 5.92 27.73 17.67
C LYS A 260 5.71 29.01 16.86
N GLU A 261 4.50 29.51 17.05
CA GLU A 261 3.97 30.85 16.80
C GLU A 261 5.03 31.91 16.48
#